data_AF-A0A7X8D5V0-F1
#
_entry.id   AF-A0A7X8D5V0-F1
#
_cell.length_a   1.000
_cell.length_b   1.000
_cell.length_c   1.000
_cell.angle_alpha   90.00
_cell.angle_beta   90.00
_cell.angle_gamma   90.00
#
_symmetry.space_group_name_H-M   'P 1'
#
loop_
_entity.id
_entity.type
_entity.pdbx_description
1 polymer ?
#
loop_
_entity_poly.entity_id
_entity_poly.type
_entity_poly.pdbx_seq_one_letter_code
_entity_poly.pdbx_strand_id
1 'polypeptide(L)'
;MKPHWDMGAEHFDFMWRLSGDREVAPLQVFSSDKQIWLQFAVGQYVPAIFAIEDKQYIPLSYSRKDPYVIVQGQWQQLVFRGGALEAKAQHEPFILSDALQSEQVTVVDNMTPEHVLEDPL
;
A
#
# COMPACT_ATOMS: atom_id res chain seq x y z
N MET A 1 13.28 26.35 -20.27
CA MET A 1 12.32 26.35 -19.14
C MET A 1 11.74 24.94 -19.05
N LYS A 2 12.13 24.13 -18.06
CA LYS A 2 11.42 22.87 -17.80
C LYS A 2 10.11 23.25 -17.11
N PRO A 3 8.93 22.76 -17.55
CA PRO A 3 7.72 22.95 -16.77
C PRO A 3 7.88 22.29 -15.38
N HIS A 4 7.10 22.72 -14.39
CA HIS A 4 7.07 22.09 -13.07
C HIS A 4 5.67 21.47 -12.85
N TRP A 5 5.53 20.19 -13.18
CA TRP A 5 4.31 19.42 -12.86
C TRP A 5 4.42 18.87 -11.43
N ASP A 6 4.64 19.78 -10.48
CA ASP A 6 4.93 19.45 -9.07
C ASP A 6 4.03 20.29 -8.13
N MET A 7 2.76 20.42 -8.51
CA MET A 7 1.68 20.98 -7.70
C MET A 7 0.36 20.28 -8.02
N GLY A 8 -0.19 19.53 -7.06
CA GLY A 8 -1.63 19.28 -6.98
C GLY A 8 -2.15 17.84 -7.12
N ALA A 9 -1.32 16.85 -7.47
CA ALA A 9 -1.73 15.45 -7.38
C ALA A 9 -1.40 14.93 -5.96
N GLU A 10 -2.40 14.87 -5.07
CA GLU A 10 -2.26 14.07 -3.85
C GLU A 10 -1.99 12.61 -4.27
N HIS A 11 -0.83 12.07 -3.85
CA HIS A 11 -0.46 10.71 -4.19
C HIS A 11 -1.29 9.76 -3.33
N PHE A 12 -2.27 9.10 -3.94
CA PHE A 12 -3.11 8.10 -3.26
C PHE A 12 -2.49 6.72 -3.35
N ASP A 13 -2.29 6.10 -2.20
CA ASP A 13 -1.88 4.71 -2.04
C ASP A 13 -3.11 3.80 -1.91
N PHE A 14 -3.17 2.78 -2.76
CA PHE A 14 -4.24 1.79 -2.83
C PHE A 14 -3.82 0.41 -2.31
N MET A 15 -2.62 0.28 -1.73
CA MET A 15 -2.08 -0.97 -1.15
C MET A 15 -2.72 -1.31 0.19
N TRP A 16 -4.04 -1.54 0.16
CA TRP A 16 -4.85 -1.88 1.32
C TRP A 16 -5.52 -3.24 1.15
N ARG A 17 -5.22 -4.16 2.07
CA ARG A 17 -5.83 -5.47 2.13
C ARG A 17 -7.04 -5.49 3.04
N LEU A 18 -8.16 -5.98 2.52
CA LEU A 18 -9.42 -6.15 3.24
C LEU A 18 -9.64 -7.60 3.69
N SER A 19 -10.24 -7.77 4.87
CA SER A 19 -10.60 -9.08 5.43
C SER A 19 -11.76 -8.98 6.44
N GLY A 20 -12.38 -10.12 6.76
CA GLY A 20 -13.49 -10.21 7.71
C GLY A 20 -14.88 -10.02 7.07
N ASP A 21 -15.84 -9.60 7.88
CA ASP A 21 -17.27 -9.58 7.54
C ASP A 21 -17.62 -8.46 6.55
N ARG A 22 -18.12 -8.82 5.36
CA ARG A 22 -18.44 -7.87 4.28
C ARG A 22 -19.52 -6.84 4.66
N GLU A 23 -20.41 -7.18 5.60
CA GLU A 23 -21.46 -6.28 6.07
C GLU A 23 -20.93 -5.06 6.86
N VAL A 24 -19.70 -5.14 7.40
CA VAL A 24 -19.01 -4.01 8.06
C VAL A 24 -17.70 -3.62 7.37
N ALA A 25 -17.26 -4.35 6.35
CA ALA A 25 -16.12 -3.94 5.53
C ALA A 25 -16.48 -2.77 4.61
N PRO A 26 -15.56 -1.83 4.35
CA PRO A 26 -15.65 -0.95 3.19
C PRO A 26 -15.46 -1.77 1.89
N LEU A 27 -15.99 -1.25 0.77
CA LEU A 27 -15.74 -1.75 -0.57
C LEU A 27 -14.33 -1.41 -1.07
N GLN A 28 -13.82 -0.23 -0.70
CA GLN A 28 -12.52 0.27 -1.09
C GLN A 28 -11.90 1.09 0.03
N VAL A 29 -10.57 0.97 0.17
CA VAL A 29 -9.74 1.80 1.04
C VAL A 29 -8.55 2.31 0.25
N PHE A 30 -8.21 3.58 0.44
CA PHE A 30 -6.98 4.20 -0.06
C PHE A 30 -6.56 5.33 0.87
N SER A 31 -5.30 5.74 0.82
CA SER A 31 -4.73 6.74 1.73
C SER A 31 -3.87 7.77 1.02
N SER A 32 -3.82 8.98 1.56
CA SER A 32 -2.82 10.01 1.24
C SER A 32 -1.82 10.13 2.40
N ASP A 33 -0.95 11.15 2.35
CA ASP A 33 -0.03 11.47 3.43
C ASP A 33 -0.72 11.91 4.74
N LYS A 34 -2.02 12.22 4.71
CA LYS A 34 -2.77 12.77 5.87
C LYS A 34 -4.10 12.09 6.15
N GLN A 35 -4.68 11.37 5.19
CA GLN A 35 -6.08 10.91 5.25
C GLN A 35 -6.25 9.51 4.71
N ILE A 36 -7.14 8.74 5.33
CA ILE A 36 -7.60 7.45 4.81
C ILE A 36 -9.04 7.62 4.36
N TRP A 37 -9.29 7.22 3.12
CA TRP A 37 -10.56 7.33 2.42
C TRP A 37 -11.18 5.94 2.32
N LEU A 38 -12.44 5.84 2.75
CA LEU A 38 -13.20 4.60 2.83
C LEU A 38 -14.47 4.76 2.01
N GLN A 39 -14.72 3.84 1.07
CA GLN A 39 -16.02 3.74 0.41
C GLN A 39 -16.79 2.57 1.01
N PHE A 40 -18.01 2.81 1.49
CA PHE A 40 -18.94 1.75 1.91
C PHE A 40 -20.01 1.53 0.83
N ALA A 41 -20.71 0.40 0.87
CA ALA A 41 -21.79 0.13 -0.06
C ALA A 41 -22.98 1.07 0.14
N VAL A 42 -23.74 1.36 -0.92
CA VAL A 42 -24.93 2.22 -0.84
C VAL A 42 -25.95 1.59 0.12
N GLY A 43 -26.38 2.35 1.12
CA GLY A 43 -27.29 1.87 2.17
C GLY A 43 -26.62 1.12 3.32
N GLN A 44 -25.32 0.82 3.24
CA GLN A 44 -24.57 0.26 4.37
C GLN A 44 -24.37 1.34 5.45
N TYR A 45 -24.64 0.98 6.71
CA TYR A 45 -24.29 1.85 7.83
C TYR A 45 -22.78 1.89 8.03
N VAL A 46 -22.23 3.09 8.24
CA VAL A 46 -20.81 3.24 8.60
C VAL A 46 -20.61 2.67 10.01
N PRO A 47 -19.77 1.64 10.18
CA PRO A 47 -19.55 0.96 11.46
C PRO A 47 -18.73 1.82 12.42
N ALA A 48 -18.51 1.33 13.64
CA ALA A 48 -17.48 1.89 14.51
C ALA A 48 -16.09 1.59 13.90
N ILE A 49 -15.28 2.64 13.74
CA ILE A 49 -13.95 2.56 13.14
C ILE A 49 -12.90 2.74 14.24
N PHE A 50 -11.91 1.86 14.26
CA PHE A 50 -10.79 1.90 15.19
C PHE A 50 -9.47 1.82 14.44
N ALA A 51 -8.44 2.53 14.90
CA ALA A 51 -7.05 2.16 14.61
C ALA A 51 -6.59 1.05 15.55
N ILE A 52 -5.53 0.33 15.18
CA ILE A 52 -4.73 -0.45 16.13
C ILE A 52 -3.34 0.17 16.27
N GLU A 53 -2.99 0.51 17.51
CA GLU A 53 -1.67 0.96 17.95
C GLU A 53 -1.33 0.20 19.24
N ASP A 54 -0.12 -0.36 19.36
CA ASP A 54 0.32 -1.17 20.51
C ASP A 54 -0.69 -2.26 20.99
N LYS A 55 -1.41 -2.87 20.03
CA LYS A 55 -2.48 -3.87 20.23
C LYS A 55 -3.73 -3.33 20.95
N GLN A 56 -3.83 -2.01 21.13
CA GLN A 56 -5.01 -1.33 21.66
C GLN A 56 -5.90 -0.82 20.52
N TYR A 57 -7.21 -0.79 20.75
CA TYR A 57 -8.19 -0.23 19.81
C TYR A 57 -8.43 1.24 20.12
N ILE A 58 -8.04 2.13 19.21
CA ILE A 58 -8.25 3.58 19.36
C ILE A 58 -9.46 3.98 18.51
N PRO A 59 -10.59 4.44 19.10
CA PRO A 59 -11.76 4.83 18.33
C PRO A 59 -11.47 6.10 17.51
N LEU A 60 -11.80 6.06 16.22
CA LEU A 60 -11.52 7.16 15.29
C LEU A 60 -12.78 7.97 14.99
N SER A 61 -12.63 9.29 14.97
CA SER A 61 -13.61 10.18 14.36
C SER A 61 -13.47 10.18 12.84
N TYR A 62 -14.54 10.51 12.14
CA TYR A 62 -14.55 10.61 10.68
C TYR A 62 -15.42 11.78 10.21
N SER A 63 -15.17 12.23 8.98
CA SER A 63 -16.09 13.10 8.23
C SER A 63 -16.69 12.34 7.06
N ARG A 64 -17.83 12.81 6.53
CA ARG A 64 -18.43 12.25 5.30
C ARG A 64 -18.34 13.28 4.17
N LYS A 65 -17.95 12.81 2.99
CA LYS A 65 -18.03 13.52 1.72
C LYS A 65 -18.43 12.48 0.68
N ASP A 66 -19.74 12.33 0.45
CA ASP A 66 -20.27 11.19 -0.33
C ASP A 66 -19.57 11.04 -1.69
N PRO A 67 -19.17 9.81 -2.08
CA PRO A 67 -19.49 8.52 -1.47
C PRO A 67 -18.57 8.07 -0.32
N TYR A 68 -17.69 8.94 0.19
CA TYR A 68 -16.60 8.57 1.08
C TYR A 68 -16.80 8.93 2.56
N VAL A 69 -16.26 8.07 3.42
CA VAL A 69 -15.93 8.35 4.82
C VAL A 69 -14.43 8.64 4.89
N ILE A 70 -14.04 9.73 5.56
CA ILE A 70 -12.64 10.18 5.63
C ILE A 70 -12.19 10.17 7.09
N VAL A 71 -11.15 9.40 7.36
CA VAL A 71 -10.41 9.31 8.62
C VAL A 71 -9.12 10.14 8.49
N GLN A 72 -8.74 10.84 9.55
CA GLN A 72 -7.47 11.59 9.58
C GLN A 72 -6.34 10.75 10.19
N GLY A 73 -5.12 10.97 9.74
CA GLY A 73 -3.90 10.30 10.21
C GLY A 73 -3.41 9.18 9.29
N GLN A 74 -2.19 8.71 9.55
CA GLN A 74 -1.48 7.68 8.78
C GLN A 74 -1.53 6.34 9.56
N TRP A 75 -2.72 5.76 9.67
CA TRP A 75 -2.91 4.49 10.37
C TRP A 75 -2.56 3.31 9.47
N GLN A 76 -1.73 2.37 9.94
CA GLN A 76 -1.39 1.17 9.16
C GLN A 76 -2.44 0.06 9.23
N GLN A 77 -3.34 0.10 10.22
CA GLN A 77 -4.42 -0.87 10.37
C GLN A 77 -5.68 -0.22 10.92
N LEU A 78 -6.80 -0.49 10.25
CA LEU A 78 -8.15 -0.13 10.68
C LEU A 78 -8.97 -1.38 10.99
N VAL A 79 -9.87 -1.29 11.97
CA VAL A 79 -10.87 -2.31 12.28
C VAL A 79 -12.25 -1.68 12.31
N PHE A 80 -13.20 -2.38 11.69
CA PHE A 80 -14.59 -1.98 11.53
C PHE A 80 -15.47 -2.95 12.32
N ARG A 81 -16.31 -2.44 13.23
CA ARG A 81 -17.16 -3.31 14.08
C ARG A 81 -18.63 -2.86 14.08
N GLY A 82 -19.53 -3.84 14.04
CA GLY A 82 -20.98 -3.63 14.14
C GLY A 82 -21.66 -4.86 14.73
N GLY A 83 -22.21 -4.73 15.94
CA GLY A 83 -22.73 -5.88 16.67
C GLY A 83 -21.64 -6.92 16.95
N ALA A 84 -21.82 -8.15 16.44
CA ALA A 84 -20.83 -9.22 16.51
C ALA A 84 -19.86 -9.26 15.31
N LEU A 85 -20.09 -8.44 14.27
CA LEU A 85 -19.35 -8.47 13.01
C LEU A 85 -18.06 -7.66 13.09
N GLU A 86 -17.01 -8.14 12.43
CA GLU A 86 -15.69 -7.51 12.38
C GLU A 86 -15.03 -7.61 11.01
N ALA A 87 -14.58 -6.47 10.48
CA ALA A 87 -13.72 -6.40 9.30
C ALA A 87 -12.44 -5.61 9.58
N LYS A 88 -11.41 -5.80 8.75
CA LYS A 88 -10.10 -5.16 8.89
C LYS A 88 -9.60 -4.65 7.55
N ALA A 89 -8.98 -3.48 7.57
CA ALA A 89 -8.13 -2.99 6.49
C ALA A 89 -6.71 -2.89 7.02
N GLN A 90 -5.75 -3.45 6.30
CA GLN A 90 -4.32 -3.36 6.62
C GLN A 90 -3.59 -2.75 5.44
N HIS A 91 -2.82 -1.70 5.68
CA HIS A 91 -1.93 -1.13 4.69
C HIS A 91 -0.76 -2.08 4.49
N GLU A 92 -0.61 -2.64 3.30
CA GLU A 92 0.53 -3.48 2.94
C GLU A 92 1.66 -2.55 2.50
N PRO A 93 2.73 -2.36 3.31
CA PRO A 93 3.84 -1.51 2.88
C PRO A 93 4.45 -2.09 1.61
N PHE A 94 4.68 -1.25 0.61
CA PHE A 94 5.41 -1.63 -0.59
C PHE A 94 6.88 -1.90 -0.23
N ILE A 95 7.16 -3.13 0.18
CA ILE A 95 8.52 -3.63 0.32
C ILE A 95 9.07 -3.82 -1.10
N LEU A 96 9.94 -2.91 -1.52
CA LEU A 96 10.90 -3.18 -2.58
C LEU A 96 11.74 -4.39 -2.14
N SER A 97 11.36 -5.58 -2.60
CA SER A 97 12.12 -6.80 -2.39
C SER A 97 13.53 -6.65 -2.96
N ASP A 98 14.51 -7.33 -2.36
CA ASP A 98 15.96 -7.19 -2.60
C ASP A 98 16.45 -7.51 -4.04
N ALA A 99 15.54 -7.65 -5.00
CA ALA A 99 15.76 -8.01 -6.40
C ALA A 99 16.47 -6.93 -7.26
N LEU A 100 16.90 -5.80 -6.67
CA LEU A 100 17.73 -4.79 -7.35
C LEU A 100 19.20 -4.77 -6.87
N GLN A 101 19.61 -5.69 -5.98
CA GLN A 101 20.97 -5.74 -5.43
C GLN A 101 21.87 -6.86 -5.99
N SER A 102 21.39 -7.69 -6.93
CA SER A 102 22.11 -8.86 -7.44
C SER A 102 22.82 -8.69 -8.81
N GLU A 103 22.75 -7.53 -9.46
CA GLU A 103 23.34 -7.33 -10.82
C GLU A 103 24.75 -6.70 -10.87
N GLN A 104 25.49 -6.58 -9.75
CA GLN A 104 26.86 -5.99 -9.76
C GLN A 104 27.90 -6.76 -8.93
N VAL A 105 28.01 -8.09 -9.15
CA VAL A 105 29.03 -8.99 -8.56
C VAL A 105 29.28 -10.14 -9.57
N THR A 106 30.42 -10.33 -10.24
CA THR A 106 31.72 -9.60 -10.31
C THR A 106 32.38 -9.90 -11.68
N VAL A 107 33.19 -8.97 -12.24
CA VAL A 107 34.18 -9.32 -13.30
C VAL A 107 35.49 -9.74 -12.63
N VAL A 108 35.79 -11.04 -12.61
CA VAL A 108 37.11 -11.57 -12.25
C VAL A 108 37.64 -12.43 -13.38
N ASP A 109 38.59 -11.82 -14.09
CA ASP A 109 39.79 -12.39 -14.70
C ASP A 109 39.78 -13.88 -15.08
N ASN A 110 39.87 -14.15 -16.37
CA ASN A 110 40.36 -15.42 -16.89
C ASN A 110 41.33 -15.15 -18.03
N MET A 111 42.59 -14.90 -17.68
CA MET A 111 43.71 -14.95 -18.62
C MET A 111 43.82 -16.34 -19.25
N THR A 112 43.83 -16.40 -20.59
CA THR A 112 44.87 -17.04 -21.43
C THR A 112 44.25 -17.40 -22.79
N PRO A 113 44.77 -16.87 -23.91
CA PRO A 113 44.43 -17.38 -25.24
C PRO A 113 45.29 -18.63 -25.52
N GLU A 114 44.68 -19.82 -25.47
CA GLU A 114 45.28 -20.99 -26.12
C GLU A 114 45.15 -20.89 -27.65
N HIS A 115 46.14 -21.48 -28.32
CA HIS A 115 46.42 -21.35 -29.75
C HIS A 115 45.51 -22.22 -30.65
N VAL A 116 45.96 -22.44 -31.89
CA VAL A 116 45.43 -23.30 -32.98
C VAL A 116 44.16 -22.76 -33.68
N LEU A 117 44.10 -22.64 -35.03
CA LEU A 117 44.96 -23.15 -36.10
C LEU A 117 45.40 -22.05 -37.08
N GLU A 118 46.57 -22.24 -37.70
CA GLU A 118 46.99 -21.52 -38.90
C GLU A 118 46.18 -22.01 -40.13
N ASP A 119 45.81 -21.10 -41.02
CA ASP A 119 45.16 -21.40 -42.30
C ASP A 119 46.24 -21.40 -43.42
N PRO A 120 46.28 -22.39 -44.34
CA PRO A 120 47.45 -22.61 -45.19
C PRO A 120 47.40 -21.82 -46.50
N LEU A 121 48.55 -21.37 -46.99
CA LEU A 121 48.88 -21.21 -48.43
C LEU A 121 50.41 -21.11 -48.63
#